data_AF-A0A0V1LNX2-F1
#
_entry.id   AF-A0A0V1LNX2-F1
#
_cell.length_a   1.000
_cell.length_b   1.000
_cell.length_c   1.000
_cell.angle_alpha   90.00
_cell.angle_beta   90.00
_cell.angle_gamma   90.00
#
_symmetry.space_group_name_H-M   'P 1'
#
loop_
_entity.id
_entity.type
_entity.pdbx_description
1 polymer ?
#
loop_
_entity_poly.entity_id
_entity_poly.type
_entity_poly.pdbx_seq_one_letter_code
_entity_poly.pdbx_strand_id
1 'polypeptide(L)'
;MATGRVRNARIRNCPLMQPEIIMKKCRGYFKHACDGEMYVCRWNDNAAVTIASNYHTHFPVKTVKRYSKAEKKHVDITEPNIIRQYNKYMGGVDVMDKVLSSYRPKFRSKKWWWNLFSHALNMAVVAAWKLHMELHTATNNRLSHLQFRREITIHLLHARPFVRSHPGPRSHLPVRLRTSYGHYLQSCAQGRCAVCQRNCRNECVQCRKRLHRNCFPSYHGLA
;
A
#
# COMPACT_ATOMS: atom_id res chain seq x y z
N MET A 1 1.06 29.52 0.02
CA MET A 1 0.64 29.80 -1.37
C MET A 1 -0.44 28.80 -1.75
N ALA A 2 -1.55 29.25 -2.32
CA ALA A 2 -2.70 28.42 -2.66
C ALA A 2 -3.18 28.75 -4.08
N THR A 3 -3.48 27.72 -4.86
CA THR A 3 -4.09 27.84 -6.19
C THR A 3 -5.11 26.73 -6.35
N GLY A 4 -6.33 27.07 -6.74
CA GLY A 4 -7.40 26.08 -6.80
C GLY A 4 -8.53 26.46 -7.74
N ARG A 5 -9.26 25.43 -8.18
CA ARG A 5 -10.49 25.62 -8.95
C ARG A 5 -11.60 26.08 -8.03
N VAL A 6 -12.26 27.17 -8.41
CA VAL A 6 -13.39 27.72 -7.65
C VAL A 6 -14.69 27.38 -8.35
N ARG A 7 -15.67 26.87 -7.59
CA ARG A 7 -17.01 26.60 -8.12
C ARG A 7 -17.76 27.91 -8.32
N ASN A 8 -18.47 28.05 -9.44
CA ASN A 8 -19.19 29.27 -9.80
C ASN A 8 -20.14 29.79 -8.70
N ALA A 9 -20.80 28.87 -7.97
CA ALA A 9 -21.70 29.23 -6.86
C ALA A 9 -21.03 30.00 -5.70
N ARG A 10 -19.68 29.97 -5.61
CA ARG A 10 -18.89 30.61 -4.56
C ARG A 10 -18.28 31.96 -4.96
N ILE A 11 -18.61 32.49 -6.14
CA ILE A 11 -17.97 33.66 -6.76
C ILE A 11 -18.96 34.84 -6.91
N ARG A 12 -20.01 34.88 -6.09
CA ARG A 12 -21.18 35.77 -6.29
C ARG A 12 -20.86 37.27 -6.33
N ASN A 13 -19.86 37.72 -5.56
CA ASN A 13 -19.49 39.15 -5.48
C ASN A 13 -18.26 39.52 -6.34
N CYS A 14 -17.73 38.59 -7.13
CA CYS A 14 -16.55 38.85 -7.93
C CYS A 14 -16.96 39.46 -9.29
N PRO A 15 -16.29 40.52 -9.77
CA PRO A 15 -16.64 41.23 -11.02
C PRO A 15 -16.25 40.46 -12.30
N LEU A 16 -16.32 39.12 -12.27
CA LEU A 16 -16.07 38.27 -13.43
C LEU A 16 -17.35 38.07 -14.25
N MET A 17 -17.20 38.12 -15.58
CA MET A 17 -18.28 37.78 -16.50
C MET A 17 -18.80 36.38 -16.21
N GLN A 18 -20.12 36.20 -16.31
CA GLN A 18 -20.76 34.90 -16.11
C GLN A 18 -20.19 33.82 -17.07
N PRO A 19 -20.15 32.55 -16.65
CA PRO A 19 -19.63 31.45 -17.48
C PRO A 19 -20.23 31.41 -18.88
N GLU A 20 -21.53 31.65 -18.99
CA GLU A 20 -22.31 31.62 -20.22
C GLU A 20 -21.88 32.70 -21.21
N ILE A 21 -21.47 33.87 -20.70
CA ILE A 21 -20.96 34.99 -21.52
C ILE A 21 -19.56 34.68 -22.02
N ILE A 22 -18.70 34.12 -21.16
CA ILE A 22 -17.32 33.78 -21.53
C ILE A 22 -17.29 32.64 -22.54
N MET A 23 -18.17 31.64 -22.43
CA MET A 23 -18.24 30.52 -23.38
C MET A 23 -18.66 30.95 -24.79
N LYS A 24 -19.38 32.09 -24.94
CA LYS A 24 -19.72 32.68 -26.25
C LYS A 24 -18.54 33.39 -26.91
N LYS A 25 -17.46 33.68 -26.17
CA LYS A 25 -16.24 34.29 -26.72
C LYS A 25 -15.39 33.21 -27.41
N CYS A 26 -14.37 33.64 -28.15
CA CYS A 26 -13.41 32.72 -28.74
C CYS A 26 -12.78 31.80 -27.67
N ARG A 27 -12.47 30.57 -28.06
CA ARG A 27 -11.74 29.64 -27.20
C ARG A 27 -10.36 30.23 -26.90
N GLY A 28 -9.94 30.19 -25.64
CA GLY A 28 -8.74 30.88 -25.15
C GLY A 28 -9.00 32.23 -24.50
N TYR A 29 -10.18 32.82 -24.72
CA TYR A 29 -10.54 34.06 -24.05
C TYR A 29 -10.51 33.88 -22.53
N PHE A 30 -9.89 34.82 -21.82
CA PHE A 30 -9.92 34.86 -20.37
C PHE A 30 -10.22 36.26 -19.87
N LYS A 31 -10.81 36.32 -18.68
CA LYS A 31 -10.95 37.55 -17.91
C LYS A 31 -10.48 37.30 -16.49
N HIS A 32 -9.94 38.33 -15.87
CA HIS A 32 -9.42 38.25 -14.51
C HIS A 32 -9.94 39.40 -13.65
N ALA A 33 -9.86 39.20 -12.35
CA ALA A 33 -10.09 40.19 -11.31
C ALA A 33 -9.04 39.97 -10.21
N CYS A 34 -8.62 41.05 -9.56
CA CYS A 34 -7.66 41.02 -8.47
C CYS A 34 -8.11 42.04 -7.42
N ASP A 35 -8.09 41.66 -6.14
CA ASP A 35 -8.37 42.55 -5.01
C ASP A 35 -7.09 42.97 -4.25
N GLY A 36 -5.91 42.60 -4.77
CA GLY A 36 -4.60 42.87 -4.18
C GLY A 36 -3.99 41.65 -3.48
N GLU A 37 -4.82 40.79 -2.87
CA GLU A 37 -4.37 39.57 -2.19
C GLU A 37 -4.69 38.31 -2.99
N MET A 38 -5.86 38.31 -3.63
CA MET A 38 -6.41 37.18 -4.34
C MET A 38 -6.61 37.52 -5.81
N TYR A 39 -6.07 36.64 -6.64
CA TYR A 39 -6.19 36.71 -8.08
C TYR A 39 -7.17 35.67 -8.58
N VAL A 40 -8.18 36.07 -9.35
CA VAL A 40 -9.16 35.15 -9.93
C VAL A 40 -9.16 35.29 -11.45
N CYS A 41 -9.09 34.16 -12.15
CA CYS A 41 -9.10 34.10 -13.60
C CYS A 41 -10.15 33.10 -14.08
N ARG A 42 -11.00 33.54 -15.02
CA ARG A 42 -11.92 32.67 -15.75
C ARG A 42 -11.46 32.53 -17.19
N TRP A 43 -11.27 31.30 -17.65
CA TRP A 43 -10.74 30.95 -18.97
C TRP A 43 -11.74 30.08 -19.75
N ASN A 44 -11.90 30.37 -21.04
CA ASN A 44 -12.75 29.63 -21.95
C ASN A 44 -11.95 28.53 -22.67
N ASP A 45 -12.23 27.26 -22.37
CA ASP A 45 -11.70 26.13 -23.14
C ASP A 45 -12.87 25.32 -23.74
N ASN A 46 -12.95 24.00 -23.49
CA ASN A 46 -14.16 23.24 -23.80
C ASN A 46 -15.34 23.64 -22.88
N ALA A 47 -15.03 24.22 -21.73
CA ALA A 47 -15.96 24.81 -20.78
C ALA A 47 -15.28 25.98 -20.07
N ALA A 48 -16.07 26.87 -19.47
CA ALA A 48 -15.53 27.94 -18.63
C ALA A 48 -14.95 27.37 -17.32
N VAL A 49 -13.65 27.59 -17.11
CA VAL A 49 -12.93 27.20 -15.89
C VAL A 49 -12.57 28.44 -15.09
N THR A 50 -12.83 28.41 -13.79
CA THR A 50 -12.43 29.51 -12.88
C THR A 50 -11.38 29.01 -11.89
N ILE A 51 -10.21 29.65 -11.89
CA ILE A 51 -9.12 29.39 -10.94
C ILE A 51 -8.89 30.64 -10.11
N ALA A 52 -8.66 30.46 -8.82
CA ALA A 52 -8.20 31.52 -7.93
C ALA A 52 -6.85 31.16 -7.32
N SER A 53 -6.01 32.16 -7.09
CA SER A 53 -4.68 32.01 -6.53
C SER A 53 -4.25 33.26 -5.76
N ASN A 54 -3.52 33.09 -4.67
CA ASN A 54 -2.85 34.19 -3.96
C ASN A 54 -1.36 34.31 -4.34
N TYR A 55 -0.92 33.61 -5.39
CA TYR A 55 0.48 33.54 -5.78
C TYR A 55 0.70 33.60 -7.30
N HIS A 56 -0.22 33.04 -8.09
CA HIS A 56 -0.13 33.00 -9.53
C HIS A 56 -1.11 33.98 -10.18
N THR A 57 -0.62 34.74 -11.16
CA THR A 57 -1.42 35.65 -11.97
C THR A 57 -1.60 35.10 -13.39
N HIS A 58 -2.28 35.87 -14.25
CA HIS A 58 -2.43 35.50 -15.67
C HIS A 58 -1.12 35.54 -16.47
N PHE A 59 -0.12 36.31 -16.01
CA PHE A 59 1.13 36.52 -16.73
C PHE A 59 2.24 35.53 -16.28
N PRO A 60 3.14 35.08 -17.19
CA PRO A 60 3.13 35.30 -18.64
C PRO A 60 2.05 34.48 -19.35
N VAL A 61 1.34 35.12 -20.29
CA VAL A 61 0.40 34.43 -21.16
C VAL A 61 1.18 33.70 -22.25
N LYS A 62 0.83 32.44 -22.51
CA LYS A 62 1.48 31.63 -23.56
C LYS A 62 0.45 31.02 -24.48
N THR A 63 0.87 30.68 -25.68
CA THR A 63 0.06 29.91 -26.62
C THR A 63 0.32 28.43 -26.43
N VAL A 64 -0.73 27.62 -26.39
CA VAL A 64 -0.65 26.16 -26.27
C VAL A 64 -1.51 25.49 -27.34
N LYS A 65 -0.99 24.38 -27.89
CA LYS A 65 -1.74 23.53 -28.82
C LYS A 65 -2.74 22.70 -28.04
N ARG A 66 -4.03 22.84 -28.37
CA ARG A 66 -5.11 22.04 -27.80
C ARG A 66 -5.95 21.43 -28.91
N TYR A 67 -6.38 20.19 -28.73
CA TYR A 67 -7.29 19.57 -29.66
C TYR A 67 -8.68 20.25 -29.60
N SER A 68 -9.22 20.61 -30.76
CA SER A 68 -10.59 21.10 -30.93
C SER A 68 -11.46 19.99 -31.50
N LYS A 69 -12.49 19.58 -30.74
CA LYS A 69 -13.46 18.59 -31.23
C LYS A 69 -14.31 19.14 -32.39
N ALA A 70 -14.61 20.43 -32.36
CA ALA A 70 -15.39 21.10 -33.41
C ALA A 70 -14.64 21.13 -34.74
N GLU A 71 -13.33 21.43 -34.70
CA GLU A 71 -12.50 21.55 -35.91
C GLU A 71 -11.70 20.27 -36.23
N LYS A 72 -11.81 19.25 -35.37
CA LYS A 72 -11.05 17.98 -35.42
C LYS A 72 -9.53 18.12 -35.58
N LYS A 73 -8.96 19.27 -35.21
CA LYS A 73 -7.53 19.59 -35.34
C LYS A 73 -6.99 20.23 -34.06
N HIS A 74 -5.67 20.28 -33.96
CA HIS A 74 -5.01 21.07 -32.93
C HIS A 74 -5.08 22.55 -33.30
N VAL A 75 -5.59 23.35 -32.37
CA VAL A 75 -5.67 24.81 -32.49
C VAL A 75 -4.77 25.44 -31.44
N ASP A 76 -4.22 26.59 -31.80
CA ASP A 76 -3.39 27.39 -30.91
C ASP A 76 -4.30 28.28 -30.06
N ILE A 77 -4.20 28.12 -28.74
CA ILE A 77 -5.06 28.79 -27.76
C ILE A 77 -4.20 29.54 -26.77
N THR A 78 -4.63 30.74 -26.39
CA THR A 78 -4.02 31.50 -25.29
C THR A 78 -4.32 30.83 -23.94
N GLU A 79 -3.27 30.50 -23.18
CA GLU A 79 -3.32 29.92 -21.84
C GLU A 79 -2.66 30.89 -20.83
N PRO A 80 -3.44 31.39 -19.85
CA PRO A 80 -2.92 32.17 -18.74
C PRO A 80 -1.98 31.34 -17.84
N ASN A 81 -0.95 31.98 -17.27
CA ASN A 81 0.01 31.29 -16.40
C ASN A 81 -0.67 30.59 -15.20
N ILE A 82 -1.65 31.22 -14.56
CA ILE A 82 -2.43 30.61 -13.47
C ILE A 82 -3.09 29.27 -13.87
N ILE A 83 -3.61 29.14 -15.09
CA ILE A 83 -4.20 27.90 -15.62
C ILE A 83 -3.10 26.85 -15.82
N ARG A 84 -1.98 27.26 -16.42
CA ARG A 84 -0.83 26.40 -16.68
C ARG A 84 -0.25 25.83 -15.39
N GLN A 85 -0.04 26.67 -14.37
CA GLN A 85 0.47 26.23 -13.07
C GLN A 85 -0.50 25.28 -12.38
N TYR A 86 -1.81 25.59 -12.40
CA TYR A 86 -2.82 24.70 -11.86
C TYR A 86 -2.77 23.33 -12.54
N ASN A 87 -2.78 23.27 -13.87
CA ASN A 87 -2.72 22.01 -14.62
C ASN A 87 -1.43 21.22 -14.37
N LYS A 88 -0.30 21.91 -14.18
CA LYS A 88 0.99 21.28 -13.90
C LYS A 88 1.00 20.55 -12.55
N TYR A 89 0.35 21.11 -11.52
CA TYR A 89 0.44 20.60 -10.15
C TYR A 89 -0.81 19.87 -9.65
N MET A 90 -1.98 20.05 -10.27
CA MET A 90 -3.24 19.47 -9.80
C MET A 90 -3.23 17.94 -9.72
N GLY A 91 -2.43 17.26 -10.56
CA GLY A 91 -2.37 15.81 -10.64
C GLY A 91 -1.43 15.13 -9.65
N GLY A 92 -0.77 15.87 -8.75
CA GLY A 92 0.21 15.29 -7.82
C GLY A 92 -0.38 14.18 -6.94
N VAL A 93 -1.60 14.40 -6.42
CA VAL A 93 -2.33 13.41 -5.60
C VAL A 93 -2.73 12.20 -6.42
N ASP A 94 -3.29 12.39 -7.62
CA ASP A 94 -3.70 11.29 -8.51
C ASP A 94 -2.51 10.40 -8.91
N VAL A 95 -1.35 11.01 -9.15
CA VAL A 95 -0.10 10.28 -9.44
C VAL A 95 0.31 9.44 -8.24
N MET A 96 0.26 10.01 -7.02
CA MET A 96 0.57 9.28 -5.80
C MET A 96 -0.42 8.12 -5.58
N ASP A 97 -1.72 8.36 -5.72
CA ASP A 97 -2.77 7.36 -5.58
C ASP A 97 -2.60 6.22 -6.59
N LYS A 98 -2.23 6.53 -7.83
CA LYS A 98 -1.90 5.53 -8.85
C LYS A 98 -0.72 4.66 -8.42
N VAL A 99 0.36 5.26 -7.92
CA VAL A 99 1.54 4.51 -7.45
C VAL A 99 1.20 3.66 -6.23
N LEU A 100 0.41 4.17 -5.29
CA LEU A 100 -0.03 3.41 -4.11
C LEU A 100 -0.92 2.22 -4.49
N SER A 101 -1.82 2.43 -5.45
CA SER A 101 -2.73 1.41 -5.96
C SER A 101 -1.99 0.27 -6.65
N SER A 102 -0.89 0.56 -7.36
CA SER A 102 -0.14 -0.42 -8.17
C SER A 102 0.33 -1.66 -7.40
N TYR A 103 0.72 -1.51 -6.13
CA TYR A 103 1.17 -2.61 -5.27
C TYR A 103 0.51 -2.55 -3.89
N ARG A 104 -0.79 -2.21 -3.85
CA ARG A 104 -1.55 -2.11 -2.61
C ARG A 104 -1.57 -3.45 -1.85
N PRO A 105 -1.07 -3.52 -0.60
CA PRO A 105 -1.19 -4.71 0.21
C PRO A 105 -2.67 -5.04 0.49
N LYS A 106 -3.08 -6.28 0.26
CA LYS A 106 -4.45 -6.75 0.54
C LYS A 106 -4.41 -7.66 1.75
N PHE A 107 -4.86 -7.17 2.90
CA PHE A 107 -5.06 -7.97 4.09
C PHE A 107 -6.55 -8.10 4.37
N ARG A 108 -7.05 -9.33 4.50
CA ARG A 108 -8.43 -9.57 4.91
C ARG A 108 -8.47 -9.61 6.44
N SER A 109 -8.94 -8.54 7.06
CA SER A 109 -9.10 -8.47 8.52
C SER A 109 -10.44 -7.85 8.89
N LYS A 110 -11.02 -8.31 10.00
CA LYS A 110 -12.26 -7.76 10.56
C LYS A 110 -12.04 -6.43 11.27
N LYS A 111 -10.79 -6.10 11.65
CA LYS A 111 -10.49 -4.84 12.37
C LYS A 111 -10.19 -3.73 11.36
N TRP A 112 -10.95 -2.64 11.43
CA TRP A 112 -10.87 -1.51 10.49
C TRP A 112 -9.48 -0.86 10.42
N TRP A 113 -8.75 -0.82 11.54
CA TRP A 113 -7.44 -0.17 11.63
C TRP A 113 -6.34 -0.88 10.81
N TRP A 114 -6.53 -2.15 10.44
CA TRP A 114 -5.56 -2.85 9.57
C TRP A 114 -5.45 -2.20 8.19
N ASN A 115 -6.54 -1.62 7.69
CA ASN A 115 -6.52 -0.87 6.43
C ASN A 115 -5.66 0.38 6.55
N LEU A 116 -5.73 1.08 7.68
CA LEU A 116 -4.89 2.26 7.95
C LEU A 116 -3.42 1.88 8.07
N PHE A 117 -3.11 0.85 8.85
CA PHE A 117 -1.74 0.37 9.06
C PHE A 117 -1.07 -0.07 7.76
N SER A 118 -1.73 -0.93 6.99
CA SER A 118 -1.22 -1.43 5.71
C SER A 118 -1.05 -0.32 4.66
N HIS A 119 -1.96 0.66 4.65
CA HIS A 119 -1.83 1.83 3.80
C HIS A 119 -0.63 2.69 4.21
N ALA A 120 -0.43 2.94 5.51
CA ALA A 120 0.71 3.70 6.02
C ALA A 120 2.06 3.03 5.67
N LEU A 121 2.16 1.70 5.79
CA LEU A 121 3.35 0.98 5.34
C LEU A 121 3.58 1.12 3.83
N ASN A 122 2.52 1.02 3.03
CA ASN A 122 2.62 1.19 1.58
C ASN A 122 3.06 2.62 1.21
N MET A 123 2.54 3.62 1.91
CA MET A 123 2.97 5.03 1.79
C MET A 123 4.46 5.19 2.08
N ALA A 124 4.94 4.60 3.18
CA ALA A 124 6.36 4.68 3.56
C ALA A 124 7.27 4.06 2.49
N VAL A 125 6.89 2.91 1.92
CA VAL A 125 7.64 2.27 0.83
C VAL A 125 7.66 3.14 -0.43
N VAL A 126 6.54 3.75 -0.80
CA VAL A 126 6.47 4.65 -1.96
C VAL A 126 7.31 5.92 -1.74
N ALA A 127 7.27 6.50 -0.54
CA ALA A 127 8.07 7.66 -0.17
C ALA A 127 9.58 7.33 -0.23
N ALA A 128 9.99 6.19 0.34
CA ALA A 128 11.37 5.71 0.27
C ALA A 128 11.83 5.47 -1.18
N TRP A 129 10.95 4.92 -2.03
CA TRP A 129 11.25 4.74 -3.45
C TRP A 129 11.46 6.08 -4.17
N LYS A 130 10.62 7.09 -3.88
CA LYS A 130 10.77 8.44 -4.44
C LYS A 130 12.10 9.07 -4.01
N LEU A 131 12.46 8.96 -2.74
CA LEU A 131 13.74 9.42 -2.23
C LEU A 131 14.91 8.71 -2.93
N HIS A 132 14.83 7.39 -3.10
CA HIS A 132 15.82 6.63 -3.86
C HIS A 132 15.93 7.12 -5.32
N MET A 133 14.82 7.39 -5.99
CA MET A 133 14.85 7.94 -7.36
C MET A 133 15.55 9.29 -7.42
N GLU A 134 15.33 10.17 -6.44
CA GLU A 134 15.96 11.48 -6.35
C GLU A 134 17.47 11.35 -6.12
N LEU A 135 17.88 10.59 -5.09
CA LEU A 135 19.29 10.39 -4.74
C LEU A 135 20.10 9.71 -5.86
N HIS A 136 19.52 8.72 -6.55
CA HIS A 136 20.19 8.00 -7.64
C HIS A 136 19.94 8.61 -9.03
N THR A 137 19.48 9.86 -9.10
CA THR A 137 19.37 10.59 -10.36
C THR A 137 20.73 10.83 -11.02
N ALA A 138 21.73 11.21 -10.24
CA ALA A 138 23.07 11.52 -10.75
C ALA A 138 23.86 10.26 -11.13
N THR A 139 23.66 9.15 -10.42
CA THR A 139 24.40 7.90 -10.62
C THR A 139 23.75 6.95 -11.65
N ASN A 140 22.63 7.37 -12.26
CA ASN A 140 21.81 6.57 -13.20
C ASN A 140 21.41 5.17 -12.68
N ASN A 141 21.42 4.95 -11.37
CA ASN A 141 21.11 3.66 -10.74
C ASN A 141 19.68 3.65 -10.19
N ARG A 142 18.70 4.01 -11.03
CA ARG A 142 17.30 4.11 -10.61
C ARG A 142 16.62 2.75 -10.71
N LEU A 143 16.10 2.27 -9.58
CA LEU A 143 15.29 1.06 -9.54
C LEU A 143 13.83 1.35 -9.91
N SER A 144 13.21 0.43 -10.65
CA SER A 144 11.75 0.43 -10.80
C SER A 144 11.08 0.22 -9.43
N HIS A 145 9.83 0.67 -9.27
CA HIS A 145 9.09 0.51 -8.01
C HIS A 145 9.02 -0.97 -7.58
N LEU A 146 8.86 -1.90 -8.52
CA LEU A 146 8.85 -3.34 -8.23
C LEU A 146 10.20 -3.84 -7.71
N GLN A 147 11.30 -3.48 -8.38
CA GLN A 147 12.65 -3.88 -7.98
C GLN A 147 12.98 -3.34 -6.59
N PHE A 148 12.70 -2.05 -6.36
CA PHE A 148 12.92 -1.42 -5.06
C PHE A 148 12.17 -2.15 -3.92
N ARG A 149 10.91 -2.54 -4.16
CA ARG A 149 10.13 -3.33 -3.19
C ARG A 149 10.74 -4.71 -2.93
N ARG A 150 11.23 -5.39 -3.98
CA ARG A 150 11.90 -6.69 -3.85
C ARG A 150 13.16 -6.58 -3.00
N GLU A 151 14.00 -5.59 -3.27
CA GLU A 151 15.23 -5.33 -2.51
C GLU A 151 14.94 -5.11 -1.02
N ILE A 152 13.99 -4.23 -0.70
CA ILE A 152 13.57 -4.01 0.69
C ILE A 152 13.05 -5.31 1.32
N THR A 153 12.24 -6.08 0.61
CA THR A 153 11.67 -7.32 1.13
C THR A 153 12.77 -8.34 1.44
N ILE A 154 13.73 -8.52 0.54
CA ILE A 154 14.87 -9.42 0.74
C ILE A 154 15.70 -8.97 1.95
N HIS A 155 16.01 -7.68 2.04
CA HIS A 155 16.75 -7.12 3.18
C HIS A 155 16.01 -7.35 4.50
N LEU A 156 14.70 -7.13 4.56
CA LEU A 156 13.90 -7.36 5.77
C LEU A 156 13.80 -8.84 6.15
N LEU A 157 13.81 -9.75 5.18
CA LEU A 157 13.83 -11.20 5.44
C LEU A 157 15.20 -11.67 5.94
N HIS A 158 16.28 -11.10 5.41
CA HIS A 158 17.65 -11.43 5.80
C HIS A 158 18.07 -10.76 7.11
N ALA A 159 17.48 -9.61 7.45
CA ALA A 159 17.59 -8.99 8.75
C ALA A 159 16.92 -9.92 9.77
N ARG A 160 17.68 -10.91 10.29
CA ARG A 160 17.20 -11.90 11.26
C ARG A 160 16.42 -11.16 12.35
N PRO A 161 15.07 -11.27 12.39
CA PRO A 161 14.34 -10.67 13.48
C PRO A 161 14.86 -11.32 14.76
N PHE A 162 14.93 -10.55 15.84
CA PHE A 162 15.19 -11.11 17.16
C PHE A 162 14.00 -12.02 17.51
N VAL A 163 14.03 -13.26 17.03
CA VAL A 163 13.05 -14.27 17.39
C VAL A 163 13.39 -14.61 18.82
N ARG A 164 12.67 -13.98 19.77
CA ARG A 164 12.55 -14.58 21.09
C ARG A 164 11.92 -15.94 20.85
N SER A 165 12.76 -16.98 20.91
CA SER A 165 12.32 -18.36 20.92
C SER A 165 11.53 -18.52 22.21
N HIS A 166 10.24 -18.18 22.15
CA HIS A 166 9.31 -18.61 23.18
C HIS A 166 9.23 -20.11 23.02
N PRO A 167 9.58 -20.91 24.04
CA PRO A 167 9.26 -22.31 24.02
C PRO A 167 7.77 -22.39 23.68
N GLY A 168 7.42 -23.10 22.61
CA GLY A 168 6.01 -23.37 22.31
C GLY A 168 5.35 -24.00 23.54
N PRO A 169 4.01 -24.07 23.60
CA PRO A 169 3.33 -24.77 24.67
C PRO A 169 3.95 -26.16 24.80
N ARG A 170 4.71 -26.40 25.88
CA ARG A 170 5.14 -27.77 26.18
C ARG A 170 3.82 -28.49 26.39
N SER A 171 3.54 -29.48 25.54
CA SER A 171 2.59 -30.50 25.92
C SER A 171 3.15 -31.09 27.21
N HIS A 172 2.64 -30.63 28.36
CA HIS A 172 2.86 -31.31 29.61
C HIS A 172 2.23 -32.67 29.41
N LEU A 173 3.04 -33.66 29.02
CA LEU A 173 2.67 -35.05 29.14
C LEU A 173 2.16 -35.22 30.57
N PRO A 174 0.95 -35.77 30.77
CA PRO A 174 0.39 -35.89 32.10
C PRO A 174 1.40 -36.59 33.00
N VAL A 175 1.68 -35.95 34.14
CA VAL A 175 2.68 -36.32 35.17
C VAL A 175 2.60 -37.80 35.56
N ARG A 176 1.47 -38.46 35.31
CA ARG A 176 1.24 -39.89 35.55
C ARG A 176 2.02 -40.87 34.66
N LEU A 177 2.77 -40.41 33.66
CA LEU A 177 3.63 -41.26 32.82
C LEU A 177 5.11 -41.26 33.22
N ARG A 178 5.51 -40.56 34.30
CA ARG A 178 6.82 -40.81 34.94
C ARG A 178 6.70 -42.03 35.85
N THR A 179 6.59 -43.21 35.26
CA THR A 179 7.01 -44.43 35.95
C THR A 179 8.54 -44.38 36.09
N SER A 180 9.02 -44.70 37.28
CA SER A 180 10.35 -44.46 37.86
C SER A 180 11.58 -44.95 37.09
N TYR A 181 11.43 -45.49 35.88
CA TYR A 181 12.51 -46.12 35.12
C TYR A 181 12.68 -45.57 33.68
N GLY A 182 12.05 -44.44 33.33
CA GLY A 182 12.32 -43.77 32.04
C GLY A 182 11.83 -44.53 30.81
N HIS A 183 11.05 -45.60 30.98
CA HIS A 183 10.37 -46.30 29.90
C HIS A 183 9.03 -45.62 29.61
N TYR A 184 8.71 -45.41 28.32
CA TYR A 184 7.38 -44.98 27.87
C TYR A 184 7.07 -45.56 26.48
N LEU A 185 5.77 -45.67 26.18
CA LEU A 185 5.28 -46.21 24.92
C LEU A 185 5.20 -45.13 23.85
N GLN A 186 5.66 -45.46 22.65
CA GLN A 186 5.47 -44.70 21.41
C GLN A 186 4.78 -45.58 20.37
N SER A 187 4.01 -44.98 19.47
CA SER A 187 3.38 -45.71 18.36
C SER A 187 4.40 -46.15 17.31
N CYS A 188 4.26 -47.38 16.82
CA CYS A 188 5.13 -48.02 15.84
C CYS A 188 4.33 -48.82 14.80
N ALA A 189 5.02 -49.35 13.78
CA ALA A 189 4.43 -50.30 12.84
C ALA A 189 3.89 -51.54 13.56
N GLN A 190 2.88 -52.19 12.97
CA GLN A 190 2.21 -53.33 13.56
C GLN A 190 3.18 -54.52 13.75
N GLY A 191 3.15 -55.12 14.95
CA GLY A 191 3.92 -56.32 15.26
C GLY A 191 3.34 -57.07 16.47
N ARG A 192 4.04 -58.10 16.94
CA ARG A 192 3.60 -58.93 18.07
C ARG A 192 4.05 -58.35 19.40
N CYS A 193 3.16 -58.31 20.39
CA CYS A 193 3.47 -57.89 21.76
C CYS A 193 4.37 -58.92 22.46
N ALA A 194 5.42 -58.47 23.14
CA ALA A 194 6.38 -59.34 23.82
C ALA A 194 5.79 -60.15 24.99
N VAL A 195 4.65 -59.72 25.55
CA VAL A 195 3.98 -60.39 26.67
C VAL A 195 2.86 -61.31 26.18
N CYS A 196 1.85 -60.77 25.49
CA CYS A 196 0.65 -61.52 25.12
C CYS A 196 0.67 -62.09 23.69
N GLN A 197 1.72 -61.82 22.90
CA GLN A 197 1.87 -62.26 21.52
C GLN A 197 0.72 -61.84 20.57
N ARG A 198 -0.13 -60.88 20.96
CA ARG A 198 -1.17 -60.30 20.08
C ARG A 198 -0.63 -59.09 19.29
N ASN A 199 -1.31 -58.74 18.21
CA ASN A 199 -0.95 -57.59 17.39
C ASN A 199 -0.98 -56.29 18.22
N CYS A 200 0.10 -55.53 18.11
CA CYS A 200 0.36 -54.30 18.84
C CYS A 200 0.97 -53.27 17.90
N ARG A 201 0.66 -51.99 18.12
CA ARG A 201 1.21 -50.84 17.40
C ARG A 201 1.93 -49.87 18.33
N ASN A 202 2.35 -50.35 19.49
CA ASN A 202 3.10 -49.58 20.46
C ASN A 202 4.39 -50.32 20.80
N GLU A 203 5.48 -49.57 20.96
CA GLU A 203 6.77 -50.06 21.45
C GLU A 203 7.30 -49.16 22.55
N CYS A 204 8.06 -49.74 23.48
CA CYS A 204 8.80 -48.96 24.45
C CYS A 204 10.00 -48.31 23.77
N VAL A 205 10.20 -47.01 23.96
CA VAL A 205 11.30 -46.25 23.34
C VAL A 205 12.68 -46.77 23.78
N GLN A 206 12.83 -47.08 25.07
CA GLN A 206 14.10 -47.53 25.64
C GLN A 206 14.51 -48.94 25.21
N CYS A 207 13.64 -49.94 25.37
CA CYS A 207 14.00 -51.34 25.09
C CYS A 207 13.59 -51.82 23.69
N ARG A 208 12.89 -50.98 22.90
CA ARG A 208 12.34 -51.30 21.56
C ARG A 208 11.47 -52.56 21.53
N LYS A 209 10.92 -52.96 22.69
CA LYS A 209 9.98 -54.08 22.79
C LYS A 209 8.56 -53.59 22.56
N ARG A 210 7.83 -54.30 21.71
CA ARG A 210 6.42 -54.03 21.42
C ARG A 210 5.55 -54.48 22.57
N LEU A 211 4.78 -53.56 23.14
CA LEU A 211 4.02 -53.78 24.38
C LEU A 211 2.69 -53.02 24.30
N HIS A 212 1.58 -53.69 24.63
CA HIS A 212 0.32 -52.98 24.87
C HIS A 212 0.44 -52.12 26.13
N ARG A 213 -0.42 -51.09 26.24
CA ARG A 213 -0.51 -50.24 27.44
C ARG A 213 -0.70 -51.06 28.72
N ASN A 214 -1.51 -52.12 28.65
CA ASN A 214 -1.80 -52.97 29.81
C ASN A 214 -0.70 -54.01 30.08
N CYS A 215 0.11 -54.37 29.07
CA CYS A 215 1.22 -55.31 29.21
C CYS A 215 2.53 -54.63 29.65
N PHE A 216 2.59 -53.30 29.50
CA PHE A 216 3.78 -52.51 29.80
C PHE A 216 4.20 -52.57 31.28
N PRO A 217 3.30 -52.42 32.27
CA PRO A 217 3.68 -52.55 33.68
C PRO A 217 4.23 -53.93 34.02
N SER A 218 3.57 -55.00 33.55
CA SER A 218 3.99 -56.38 33.79
C SER A 218 5.35 -56.71 33.19
N TYR A 219 5.68 -56.17 32.01
CA TYR A 219 6.98 -56.39 31.38
C TYR A 219 8.12 -55.66 32.09
N HIS A 220 7.86 -54.48 32.67
CA HIS A 220 8.86 -53.64 33.32
C HIS A 220 8.90 -53.80 34.85
N GLY A 221 8.19 -54.80 35.40
CA GLY A 221 8.17 -55.03 36.85
C GLY A 221 7.54 -53.88 37.64
N LEU A 222 6.63 -53.12 37.03
CA LEU A 222 5.92 -51.97 37.64
C LEU A 222 4.61 -52.41 38.32
N ALA A 223 4.56 -53.63 38.84
CA ALA A 223 3.42 -54.18 39.57
C ALA A 223 3.46 -53.74 41.04
#